data_AF-A0A9W7D4X1-F1
#
_entry.id   AF-A0A9W7D4X1-F1
#
_cell.length_a   1.000
_cell.length_b   1.000
_cell.length_c   1.000
_cell.angle_alpha   90.00
_cell.angle_beta   90.00
_cell.angle_gamma   90.00
#
_symmetry.space_group_name_H-M   'P 1'
#
loop_
_entity.id
_entity.type
_entity.pdbx_description
1 polymer ?
#
loop_
_entity_poly.entity_id
_entity_poly.type
_entity_poly.pdbx_seq_one_letter_code
_entity_poly.pdbx_strand_id
1 'polypeptide(L)'
;MAAVWRKHKPDCDRLVEAREKVEQAGASVSGEPCSIDAESLMHLNRRSFAVYEKHGVEEPPGRGSTMALEKKLAFFLDFLKEHDSSSPENMDLPLAEKMFLNRRYSNAYRHATETFTASEINRLNALMRENHVGVSNR
;
A
#
# COMPACT_ATOMS: atom_id res chain seq x y z
N MET A 1 17.14 -5.80 -24.22
CA MET A 1 16.23 -6.83 -23.66
C MET A 1 15.59 -6.25 -22.42
N ALA A 2 14.27 -6.08 -22.45
CA ALA A 2 13.50 -5.37 -21.43
C ALA A 2 13.53 -6.14 -20.10
N ALA A 3 14.02 -5.48 -19.03
CA ALA A 3 13.90 -6.01 -17.69
C ALA A 3 12.42 -5.96 -17.28
N VAL A 4 11.80 -7.13 -17.31
CA VAL A 4 10.44 -7.40 -16.82
C VAL A 4 10.33 -6.87 -15.39
N TRP A 5 9.51 -5.84 -15.22
CA TRP A 5 9.09 -5.34 -13.91
C TRP A 5 8.54 -6.49 -13.06
N ARG A 6 9.14 -6.73 -11.89
CA ARG A 6 8.46 -7.52 -10.86
C ARG A 6 7.34 -6.65 -10.27
N LYS A 7 6.13 -6.82 -10.81
CA LYS A 7 4.89 -6.56 -10.04
C LYS A 7 5.06 -7.26 -8.70
N HIS A 8 4.93 -6.53 -7.60
CA HIS A 8 5.13 -7.01 -6.23
C HIS A 8 6.60 -7.33 -5.91
N LYS A 9 7.16 -6.76 -4.84
CA LYS A 9 8.22 -7.51 -4.14
C LYS A 9 7.52 -8.72 -3.51
N PRO A 10 7.88 -9.97 -3.88
CA PRO A 10 7.36 -11.17 -3.21
C PRO A 10 7.72 -11.19 -1.72
N ASP A 11 8.67 -10.35 -1.32
CA ASP A 11 9.28 -10.31 0.00
C ASP A 11 8.40 -9.59 1.03
N CYS A 12 7.35 -8.87 0.62
CA CYS A 12 6.47 -8.16 1.54
C CYS A 12 5.50 -9.07 2.31
N ASP A 13 5.19 -10.27 1.78
CA ASP A 13 4.39 -11.29 2.47
C ASP A 13 5.25 -12.35 3.19
N ARG A 14 6.58 -12.35 2.95
CA ARG A 14 7.51 -13.35 3.46
C ARG A 14 8.51 -12.76 4.44
N LEU A 15 8.00 -12.08 5.47
CA LEU A 15 8.82 -11.56 6.57
C LEU A 15 9.71 -12.65 7.20
N VAL A 16 9.25 -13.90 7.21
CA VAL A 16 10.00 -15.06 7.71
C VAL A 16 11.18 -15.40 6.79
N GLU A 17 10.99 -15.53 5.47
CA GLU A 17 12.10 -15.83 4.55
C GLU A 17 13.07 -14.66 4.38
N ALA A 18 12.59 -13.42 4.48
CA ALA A 18 13.44 -12.23 4.49
C ALA A 18 14.33 -12.22 5.74
N ARG A 19 13.77 -12.60 6.90
CA ARG A 19 14.53 -12.76 8.15
C ARG A 19 15.56 -13.88 8.07
N GLU A 20 15.20 -15.04 7.53
CA GLU A 20 16.12 -16.17 7.34
C GLU A 20 17.32 -15.81 6.44
N LYS A 21 17.09 -15.03 5.37
CA LYS A 21 18.17 -14.56 4.50
C LYS A 21 19.10 -13.55 5.17
N VAL A 22 18.58 -12.70 6.06
CA VAL A 22 19.38 -11.72 6.82
C VAL A 22 20.19 -12.43 7.92
N GLU A 23 19.61 -13.42 8.60
CA GLU A 23 20.31 -14.28 9.56
C GLU A 23 21.42 -15.10 8.87
N GLN A 24 21.16 -15.67 7.68
CA GLN A 24 22.17 -16.37 6.87
C GLN A 24 23.31 -15.46 6.38
N ALA A 25 23.05 -14.16 6.23
CA ALA A 25 24.05 -13.17 5.85
C ALA A 25 24.91 -12.67 7.04
N GLY A 26 24.72 -13.23 8.24
CA GLY A 26 25.51 -12.91 9.43
C GLY A 26 25.15 -11.58 10.10
N ALA A 27 24.05 -10.95 9.70
CA ALA A 27 23.53 -9.76 10.35
C ALA A 27 22.72 -10.18 11.59
N SER A 28 23.04 -9.60 12.75
CA SER A 28 22.25 -9.79 13.97
C SER A 28 20.85 -9.20 13.75
N VAL A 29 19.86 -10.07 13.61
CA VAL A 29 18.46 -9.65 13.60
C VAL A 29 18.02 -9.59 15.05
N SER A 30 17.93 -8.40 15.64
CA SER A 30 17.22 -8.25 16.89
C SER A 30 15.81 -8.75 16.63
N GLY A 31 15.39 -9.82 17.30
CA GLY A 31 14.02 -10.35 17.20
C GLY A 31 12.95 -9.38 17.69
N GLU A 32 13.33 -8.15 18.03
CA GLU A 32 12.47 -7.04 18.37
C GLU A 32 11.67 -6.58 17.14
N PRO A 33 10.33 -6.63 17.23
CA PRO A 33 9.47 -6.06 16.20
C PRO A 33 9.81 -4.59 15.97
N CYS A 34 9.80 -4.15 14.71
CA CYS A 34 9.85 -2.73 14.39
C CYS A 34 8.67 -2.04 15.09
N SER A 35 8.95 -1.20 16.09
CA SER A 35 7.93 -0.47 16.85
C SER A 35 7.68 0.89 16.21
N ILE A 36 6.41 1.26 16.13
CA ILE A 36 5.97 2.62 15.80
C ILE A 36 5.50 3.25 17.11
N ASP A 37 5.93 4.47 17.38
CA ASP A 37 5.45 5.20 18.55
C ASP A 37 3.97 5.58 18.38
N ALA A 38 3.31 5.88 19.50
CA ALA A 38 1.88 6.15 19.51
C ALA A 38 1.50 7.41 18.71
N GLU A 39 2.34 8.44 18.72
CA GLU A 39 2.07 9.70 18.04
C GLU A 39 2.15 9.51 16.52
N SER A 40 3.20 8.87 16.02
CA SER A 40 3.36 8.52 14.61
C SER A 40 2.22 7.62 14.12
N LEU A 41 1.84 6.60 14.91
CA LEU A 41 0.70 5.74 14.57
C LEU A 41 -0.62 6.52 14.50
N MET A 42 -0.88 7.43 15.45
CA MET A 42 -2.06 8.28 15.42
C MET A 42 -2.07 9.20 14.21
N HIS A 43 -0.92 9.78 13.86
CA HIS A 43 -0.76 10.63 12.67
C HIS A 43 -1.07 9.86 11.38
N LEU A 44 -0.46 8.68 11.19
CA LEU A 44 -0.69 7.85 10.01
C LEU A 44 -2.14 7.36 9.90
N ASN A 45 -2.77 6.97 11.01
CA ASN A 45 -4.18 6.59 10.99
C ASN A 45 -5.09 7.78 10.64
N ARG A 46 -4.79 8.99 11.13
CA ARG A 46 -5.55 10.20 10.77
C ARG A 46 -5.49 10.47 9.26
N ARG A 47 -4.31 10.29 8.65
CA ARG A 47 -4.14 10.38 7.19
C ARG A 47 -5.01 9.36 6.45
N SER A 48 -5.05 8.10 6.92
CA SER A 48 -5.95 7.09 6.37
C SER A 48 -7.42 7.52 6.49
N PHE A 49 -7.85 8.01 7.65
CA PHE A 49 -9.25 8.43 7.89
C PHE A 49 -9.66 9.63 7.03
N ALA A 50 -8.75 10.56 6.76
CA ALA A 50 -9.03 11.70 5.88
C ALA A 50 -9.44 11.24 4.46
N VAL A 51 -8.91 10.12 3.96
CA VAL A 51 -9.33 9.54 2.68
C VAL A 51 -10.78 9.02 2.76
N TYR A 52 -11.14 8.33 3.84
CA TYR A 52 -12.50 7.85 4.07
C TYR A 52 -13.51 9.01 4.13
N GLU A 53 -13.17 10.05 4.90
CA GLU A 53 -13.98 11.27 5.02
C GLU A 53 -14.13 11.98 3.66
N LYS A 54 -13.03 12.14 2.90
CA LYS A 54 -13.04 12.75 1.56
C LYS A 54 -14.05 12.08 0.62
N HIS A 55 -14.18 10.76 0.71
CA HIS A 55 -15.08 9.99 -0.16
C HIS A 55 -16.46 9.74 0.48
N GLY A 56 -16.68 10.11 1.74
CA GLY A 56 -17.90 9.80 2.48
C GLY A 56 -18.15 8.30 2.54
N VAL A 57 -17.12 7.54 2.94
CA VAL A 57 -17.11 6.07 2.98
C VAL A 57 -16.72 5.64 4.38
N GLU A 58 -17.47 4.72 4.99
CA GLU A 58 -17.11 4.16 6.30
C GLU A 58 -16.20 2.92 6.16
N GLU A 59 -16.39 2.13 5.10
CA GLU A 59 -15.61 0.91 4.82
C GLU A 59 -15.26 0.79 3.33
N PRO A 60 -14.10 0.21 2.96
CA PRO A 60 -13.70 0.06 1.57
C PRO A 60 -14.76 -0.66 0.73
N PRO A 61 -15.20 -0.09 -0.41
CA PRO A 61 -16.31 -0.65 -1.19
C PRO A 61 -15.93 -2.02 -1.75
N GLY A 62 -16.70 -3.05 -1.37
CA GLY A 62 -16.50 -4.42 -1.81
C GLY A 62 -17.35 -4.86 -3.00
N ARG A 63 -17.31 -6.16 -3.28
CA ARG A 63 -18.16 -6.80 -4.30
C ARG A 63 -19.64 -6.60 -3.94
N GLY A 64 -20.45 -6.18 -4.90
CA GLY A 64 -21.89 -5.90 -4.67
C GLY A 64 -22.19 -4.54 -4.05
N SER A 65 -21.17 -3.71 -3.74
CA SER A 65 -21.39 -2.33 -3.30
C SER A 65 -22.16 -1.53 -4.36
N THR A 66 -23.19 -0.78 -3.93
CA THR A 66 -24.00 0.11 -4.77
C THR A 66 -23.30 1.41 -5.15
N MET A 67 -22.08 1.62 -4.65
CA MET A 67 -21.28 2.80 -4.99
C MET A 67 -20.96 2.83 -6.49
N ALA A 68 -21.07 4.02 -7.09
CA ALA A 68 -20.71 4.23 -8.50
C ALA A 68 -19.24 3.84 -8.74
N LEU A 69 -18.98 3.15 -9.86
CA LEU A 69 -17.64 2.62 -10.18
C LEU A 69 -16.56 3.71 -10.13
N GLU A 70 -16.80 4.86 -10.73
CA GLU A 70 -15.83 5.97 -10.75
C GLU A 70 -15.49 6.46 -9.32
N LYS A 71 -16.48 6.46 -8.42
CA LYS A 71 -16.27 6.79 -7.01
C LYS A 71 -15.45 5.70 -6.30
N LYS A 72 -15.68 4.42 -6.59
CA LYS A 72 -14.86 3.31 -6.07
C LYS A 72 -13.42 3.44 -6.52
N LEU A 73 -13.20 3.65 -7.83
CA LEU A 73 -11.87 3.81 -8.42
C LEU A 73 -11.13 5.00 -7.79
N ALA A 74 -11.80 6.14 -7.63
CA ALA A 74 -11.23 7.33 -7.00
C ALA A 74 -10.86 7.08 -5.52
N PHE A 75 -11.73 6.40 -4.75
CA PHE A 75 -11.43 6.02 -3.37
C PHE A 75 -10.16 5.15 -3.29
N PHE A 76 -10.09 4.07 -4.07
CA PHE A 76 -8.92 3.20 -4.04
C PHE A 76 -7.66 3.89 -4.53
N LEU A 77 -7.75 4.76 -5.55
CA LEU A 77 -6.61 5.52 -6.03
C LEU A 77 -6.05 6.45 -4.95
N ASP A 78 -6.90 7.24 -4.30
CA ASP A 78 -6.49 8.14 -3.22
C ASP A 78 -5.92 7.36 -2.04
N PHE A 79 -6.56 6.24 -1.67
CA PHE A 79 -6.08 5.40 -0.58
C PHE A 79 -4.71 4.79 -0.91
N LEU A 80 -4.50 4.29 -2.12
CA LEU A 80 -3.22 3.73 -2.54
C LEU A 80 -2.14 4.81 -2.63
N LYS A 81 -2.47 6.02 -3.10
CA LYS A 81 -1.54 7.15 -3.13
C LYS A 81 -1.09 7.55 -1.73
N GLU A 82 -2.03 7.68 -0.79
CA GLU A 82 -1.75 8.05 0.59
C GLU A 82 -0.76 7.08 1.27
N HIS A 83 -0.87 5.79 0.93
CA HIS A 83 -0.07 4.72 1.52
C HIS A 83 1.10 4.26 0.66
N ASP A 84 1.39 4.95 -0.44
CA ASP A 84 2.55 4.65 -1.27
C ASP A 84 3.83 5.11 -0.54
N SER A 85 4.60 4.17 0.00
CA SER A 85 5.84 4.48 0.71
C SER A 85 6.95 5.02 -0.20
N SER A 86 6.77 4.92 -1.52
CA SER A 86 7.73 5.44 -2.51
C SER A 86 7.40 6.85 -3.01
N SER A 87 6.24 7.39 -2.63
CA SER A 87 5.86 8.77 -2.93
C SER A 87 6.83 9.77 -2.30
N PRO A 88 7.03 10.96 -2.91
CA PRO A 88 7.85 12.03 -2.34
C PRO A 88 7.48 12.40 -0.90
N GLU A 89 6.20 12.32 -0.56
CA GLU A 89 5.67 12.65 0.77
C GLU A 89 6.03 11.59 1.84
N ASN A 90 6.28 10.35 1.42
CA ASN A 90 6.52 9.23 2.34
C ASN A 90 7.95 8.65 2.25
N MET A 91 8.74 9.04 1.24
CA MET A 91 10.03 8.41 0.93
C MET A 91 11.08 8.61 2.02
N ASP A 92 10.96 9.64 2.85
CA ASP A 92 11.91 9.95 3.93
C ASP A 92 11.43 9.48 5.31
N LEU A 93 10.26 8.83 5.39
CA LEU A 93 9.74 8.33 6.66
C LEU A 93 10.63 7.24 7.27
N PRO A 94 10.62 7.10 8.61
CA PRO A 94 11.25 5.99 9.32
C PRO A 94 10.78 4.62 8.81
N LEU A 95 11.62 3.59 9.00
CA LEU A 95 11.35 2.24 8.50
C LEU A 95 10.02 1.67 9.03
N ALA A 96 9.73 1.83 10.31
CA ALA A 96 8.49 1.33 10.93
C ALA A 96 7.24 1.93 10.27
N GLU A 97 7.26 3.23 9.97
CA GLU A 97 6.18 3.93 9.27
C GLU A 97 6.06 3.48 7.82
N LYS A 98 7.18 3.33 7.10
CA LYS A 98 7.17 2.78 5.73
C LYS A 98 6.59 1.36 5.69
N MET A 99 6.90 0.52 6.68
CA MET A 99 6.30 -0.82 6.78
C MET A 99 4.80 -0.75 7.04
N PHE A 100 4.35 0.18 7.90
CA PHE A 100 2.93 0.41 8.13
C PHE A 100 2.20 0.83 6.84
N LEU A 101 2.74 1.82 6.12
CA LEU A 101 2.18 2.30 4.86
C LEU A 101 2.10 1.18 3.82
N ASN A 102 3.20 0.44 3.61
CA ASN A 102 3.23 -0.68 2.67
C ASN A 102 2.19 -1.75 3.01
N ARG A 103 2.00 -2.08 4.29
CA ARG A 103 0.97 -3.05 4.71
C ARG A 103 -0.43 -2.57 4.34
N ARG A 104 -0.74 -1.29 4.57
CA ARG A 104 -2.04 -0.70 4.22
C ARG A 104 -2.25 -0.66 2.71
N TYR A 105 -1.23 -0.25 1.95
CA TYR A 105 -1.22 -0.26 0.49
C TYR A 105 -1.51 -1.68 -0.06
N SER A 106 -0.74 -2.68 0.36
CA SER A 106 -0.89 -4.06 -0.10
C SER A 106 -2.26 -4.63 0.24
N ASN A 107 -2.77 -4.39 1.45
CA ASN A 107 -4.11 -4.84 1.84
C ASN A 107 -5.20 -4.18 0.99
N ALA A 108 -5.11 -2.88 0.73
CA ALA A 108 -6.10 -2.17 -0.09
C ALA A 108 -6.06 -2.63 -1.55
N TYR A 109 -4.86 -2.80 -2.13
CA TYR A 109 -4.73 -3.30 -3.49
C TYR A 109 -5.23 -4.74 -3.61
N ARG A 110 -4.92 -5.61 -2.64
CA ARG A 110 -5.46 -6.98 -2.59
C ARG A 110 -6.98 -6.96 -2.52
N HIS A 111 -7.56 -6.17 -1.62
CA HIS A 111 -9.02 -6.01 -1.50
C HIS A 111 -9.65 -5.55 -2.81
N ALA A 112 -9.04 -4.59 -3.52
CA ALA A 112 -9.48 -4.20 -4.85
C ALA A 112 -9.46 -5.40 -5.81
N THR A 113 -8.36 -6.15 -5.88
CA THR A 113 -8.22 -7.30 -6.80
C THR A 113 -9.21 -8.44 -6.51
N GLU A 114 -9.65 -8.61 -5.27
CA GLU A 114 -10.63 -9.64 -4.89
C GLU A 114 -12.08 -9.21 -5.20
N THR A 115 -12.33 -7.90 -5.19
CA THR A 115 -13.69 -7.33 -5.27
C THR A 115 -14.06 -6.81 -6.64
N PHE A 116 -13.09 -6.26 -7.40
CA PHE A 116 -13.28 -5.71 -8.73
C PHE A 116 -13.20 -6.79 -9.80
N THR A 117 -13.88 -6.53 -10.91
CA THR A 117 -13.70 -7.28 -12.15
C THR A 117 -12.35 -6.96 -12.80
N ALA A 118 -11.92 -7.80 -13.74
CA ALA A 118 -10.65 -7.61 -14.44
C ALA A 118 -10.57 -6.26 -15.19
N SER A 119 -11.67 -5.80 -15.79
CA SER A 119 -11.73 -4.50 -16.48
C SER A 119 -11.60 -3.33 -15.52
N GLU A 120 -12.26 -3.39 -14.37
CA GLU A 120 -12.16 -2.37 -13.31
C GLU A 120 -10.75 -2.30 -12.72
N ILE A 121 -10.09 -3.45 -12.51
CA ILE A 121 -8.66 -3.49 -12.10
C ILE A 121 -7.75 -2.91 -13.17
N ASN A 122 -8.01 -3.15 -14.45
CA ASN A 122 -7.23 -2.54 -15.52
C ASN A 122 -7.38 -1.01 -15.53
N ARG A 123 -8.59 -0.49 -15.26
CA ARG A 123 -8.84 0.96 -15.13
C ARG A 123 -8.12 1.52 -13.90
N LEU A 124 -8.20 0.87 -12.74
CA LEU A 124 -7.47 1.28 -11.54
C LEU A 124 -5.95 1.33 -11.79
N ASN A 125 -5.39 0.29 -12.42
CA ASN A 125 -3.96 0.24 -12.76
C ASN A 125 -3.55 1.32 -13.76
N ALA A 126 -4.42 1.72 -14.68
CA ALA A 126 -4.16 2.83 -15.58
C ALA A 126 -4.10 4.15 -14.80
N LEU A 127 -5.09 4.40 -13.94
CA LEU A 127 -5.11 5.58 -13.07
C LEU A 127 -3.89 5.66 -12.15
N MET A 128 -3.47 4.53 -11.57
CA MET A 128 -2.26 4.48 -10.74
C MET A 128 -1.02 4.90 -11.53
N ARG A 129 -0.85 4.40 -12.77
CA ARG A 129 0.27 4.79 -13.63
C ARG A 129 0.24 6.28 -13.98
N GLU A 130 -0.92 6.81 -14.34
CA GLU A 130 -1.11 8.23 -14.66
C GLU A 130 -0.78 9.14 -13.47
N ASN A 131 -1.05 8.67 -12.25
CA ASN A 131 -0.82 9.41 -11.01
C ASN A 131 0.49 9.04 -10.31
N HIS A 132 1.38 8.28 -10.98
CA HIS A 132 2.67 7.85 -10.45
C HIS A 132 2.60 7.08 -9.12
N VAL A 133 1.48 6.40 -8.85
CA VAL A 133 1.29 5.59 -7.65
C VAL A 133 1.95 4.22 -7.84
N GLY A 134 2.76 3.82 -6.86
CA GLY A 134 3.54 2.58 -6.87
C GLY A 134 4.76 2.65 -7.80
N VAL A 135 5.19 3.85 -8.21
CA VAL A 135 6.38 4.06 -9.03
C VAL A 135 7.51 4.48 -8.12
N SER A 136 8.54 3.63 -7.97
CA SER A 136 9.76 4.03 -7.27
C SER A 136 10.38 5.26 -7.93
N ASN A 137 10.51 6.36 -7.18
CA ASN A 137 11.37 7.48 -7.53
C ASN A 137 12.77 6.91 -7.83
N ARG A 138 13.27 7.19 -9.04
CA ARG A 138 14.60 6.79 -9.49
C ARG A 138 15.65 7.76 -8.97
#